data_AF-A0A3B4BMV2-F1
#
_entry.id   AF-A0A3B4BMV2-F1
#
_cell.length_a   1.000
_cell.length_b   1.000
_cell.length_c   1.000
_cell.angle_alpha   90.00
_cell.angle_beta   90.00
_cell.angle_gamma   90.00
#
_symmetry.space_group_name_H-M   'P 1'
#
loop_
_entity.id
_entity.type
_entity.pdbx_description
1 polymer ?
#
loop_
_entity_poly.entity_id
_entity_poly.type
_entity_poly.pdbx_seq_one_letter_code
_entity_poly.pdbx_strand_id
1 'polypeptide(L)'
;MSIKRRDIFPYKQIPFCSCPTAIYNYDPRGDHELCLQVGDAVHILEKLEGWYRGYTLRKKSHKGIFPASYIHLKEATVEGIGQQEIIIPSDLPLVQELGATLREWTQIWHKLYVANKTPLFRNVQQMAYSLIEYRSQIVSGTLPKDDLVELKKKVTAKIDYGNKILGLDLVVRDEAGNMLDPDQTSTVSLFQAHETASRSVDDRIQEEKTRLQNLETRRQTLFSTVHTYSLLMNLKNFVCNIGEDAELLMSLYDPDQSEFISENFLVRWDSMGMPKEIEKLNNLPALFTDLSSSDLMRPRLFLVCQIIRVGSMELKEGKKCTGGLRRPFGVAVMDITEIAHGKNDDEDKQHFIPFQQ
;
A
#
# COMPACT_ATOMS: atom_id res chain seq x y z
N MET A 1 54.98 -30.96 44.52
CA MET A 1 53.79 -31.73 44.95
C MET A 1 52.57 -30.93 44.53
N SER A 2 52.13 -31.10 43.28
CA SER A 2 51.02 -30.34 42.70
C SER A 2 49.74 -31.14 42.85
N ILE A 3 48.83 -30.67 43.68
CA ILE A 3 47.52 -31.30 43.88
C ILE A 3 46.65 -30.96 42.66
N LYS A 4 46.46 -31.97 41.81
CA LYS A 4 45.44 -32.01 40.75
C LYS A 4 44.07 -31.80 41.38
N ARG A 5 43.36 -30.72 41.04
CA ARG A 5 41.90 -30.65 41.19
C ARG A 5 41.28 -31.54 40.10
N ARG A 6 41.06 -32.80 40.45
CA ARG A 6 40.13 -33.70 39.78
C ARG A 6 38.71 -33.36 40.23
N ASP A 7 37.81 -33.30 39.27
CA ASP A 7 36.45 -33.84 39.30
C ASP A 7 35.56 -33.43 40.48
N ILE A 8 34.86 -32.30 40.32
CA ILE A 8 33.59 -32.05 41.00
C ILE A 8 32.63 -31.47 39.96
N PHE A 9 31.42 -32.03 39.89
CA PHE A 9 30.21 -31.68 39.13
C PHE A 9 29.85 -32.59 37.94
N PRO A 10 28.75 -33.37 38.03
CA PRO A 10 28.27 -34.20 36.94
C PRO A 10 27.47 -33.33 35.97
N TYR A 11 28.15 -32.74 34.98
CA TYR A 11 27.47 -32.14 33.83
C TYR A 11 26.72 -33.25 33.08
N LYS A 12 25.39 -33.21 33.09
CA LYS A 12 24.57 -34.09 32.23
C LYS A 12 24.63 -33.53 30.82
N GLN A 13 25.24 -34.28 29.91
CA GLN A 13 25.21 -34.01 28.48
C GLN A 13 23.74 -34.11 28.01
N ILE A 14 23.22 -33.02 27.47
CA ILE A 14 21.85 -32.93 26.95
C ILE A 14 21.76 -33.84 25.72
N PRO A 15 20.63 -34.50 25.45
CA PRO A 15 20.47 -35.30 24.23
C PRO A 15 20.87 -34.47 23.01
N PHE A 16 21.89 -34.96 22.30
CA PHE A 16 22.49 -34.36 21.09
C PHE A 16 21.45 -34.09 19.98
N CYS A 17 20.29 -34.73 20.05
CA CYS A 17 19.21 -34.70 19.06
C CYS A 17 18.10 -33.68 19.38
N SER A 18 18.45 -32.43 19.68
CA SER A 18 17.44 -31.38 19.87
C SER A 18 17.84 -30.03 19.29
N CYS A 19 16.85 -29.26 18.80
CA CYS A 19 16.97 -27.88 18.35
C CYS A 19 16.35 -26.94 19.42
N PRO A 20 17.16 -26.40 20.35
CA PRO A 20 16.67 -25.58 21.44
C PRO A 20 16.22 -24.21 20.95
N THR A 21 14.96 -23.83 21.22
CA THR A 21 14.39 -22.55 20.83
C THR A 21 13.82 -21.82 22.03
N ALA A 22 14.10 -20.52 22.17
CA ALA A 22 13.51 -19.69 23.22
C ALA A 22 12.01 -19.47 22.98
N ILE A 23 11.19 -19.72 24.00
CA ILE A 23 9.73 -19.53 23.97
C ILE A 23 9.26 -18.29 24.74
N TYR A 24 10.17 -17.65 25.49
CA TYR A 24 9.93 -16.39 26.19
C TYR A 24 11.13 -15.46 26.02
N ASN A 25 10.87 -14.15 26.07
CA ASN A 25 11.93 -13.14 26.16
C ASN A 25 12.58 -13.22 27.54
N TYR A 26 13.91 -13.17 27.57
CA TYR A 26 14.68 -13.16 28.81
C TYR A 26 15.61 -11.95 28.83
N ASP A 27 15.33 -11.03 29.76
CA ASP A 27 16.18 -9.87 30.01
C ASP A 27 17.23 -10.21 31.08
N PRO A 28 18.53 -10.12 30.75
CA PRO A 28 19.60 -10.54 31.65
C PRO A 28 19.72 -9.58 32.84
N ARG A 29 19.95 -10.14 34.03
CA ARG A 29 20.17 -9.38 35.27
C ARG A 29 21.63 -9.07 35.55
N GLY A 30 22.56 -9.68 34.81
CA GLY A 30 24.00 -9.45 34.95
C GLY A 30 24.77 -9.93 33.72
N ASP A 31 26.07 -9.60 33.68
CA ASP A 31 26.93 -9.81 32.49
C ASP A 31 27.15 -11.29 32.12
N HIS A 32 26.87 -12.20 33.04
CA HIS A 32 27.01 -13.64 32.85
C HIS A 32 25.77 -14.27 32.20
N GLU A 33 24.66 -13.54 32.16
CA GLU A 33 23.38 -13.99 31.63
C GLU A 33 23.22 -13.61 30.16
N LEU A 34 22.61 -14.50 29.38
CA LEU A 34 22.40 -14.31 27.96
C LEU A 34 20.99 -13.77 27.71
N CYS A 35 20.87 -12.61 27.08
CA CYS A 35 19.57 -12.11 26.62
C CYS A 35 19.00 -13.06 25.56
N LEU A 36 17.72 -13.40 25.70
CA LEU A 36 16.97 -14.21 24.74
C LEU A 36 15.74 -13.45 24.24
N GLN A 37 15.43 -13.63 22.97
CA GLN A 37 14.16 -13.21 22.39
C GLN A 37 13.36 -14.44 21.95
N VAL A 38 12.03 -14.37 22.01
CA VAL A 38 11.16 -15.45 21.51
C VAL A 38 11.56 -15.83 20.09
N GLY A 39 11.76 -17.12 19.86
CA GLY A 39 12.21 -17.68 18.58
C GLY A 39 13.72 -17.76 18.41
N ASP A 40 14.53 -17.33 19.39
CA ASP A 40 15.98 -17.52 19.33
C ASP A 40 16.35 -19.01 19.31
N ALA A 41 17.07 -19.43 18.28
CA ALA A 41 17.75 -20.72 18.28
C ALA A 41 19.05 -20.62 19.09
N VAL A 42 19.18 -21.46 20.11
CA VAL A 42 20.31 -21.46 21.03
C VAL A 42 21.05 -22.77 21.00
N HIS A 43 22.38 -22.70 21.14
CA HIS A 43 23.20 -23.87 21.33
C HIS A 43 23.51 -24.02 22.82
N ILE A 44 23.11 -25.14 23.42
CA ILE A 44 23.31 -25.39 24.85
C ILE A 44 24.57 -26.22 25.04
N LEU A 45 25.50 -25.71 25.83
CA LEU A 45 26.76 -26.36 26.17
C LEU A 45 26.65 -27.15 27.47
N GLU A 46 26.02 -26.57 28.49
CA GLU A 46 25.94 -27.14 29.83
C GLU A 46 24.55 -26.93 30.44
N LYS A 47 24.14 -27.83 31.34
CA LYS A 47 22.91 -27.73 32.15
C LYS A 47 23.25 -27.84 33.63
N LEU A 48 22.73 -26.91 34.43
CA LEU A 48 22.83 -26.95 35.89
C LEU A 48 21.53 -26.44 36.51
N GLU A 49 20.87 -27.26 37.34
CA GLU A 49 19.74 -26.86 38.22
C GLU A 49 18.74 -25.86 37.63
N GLY A 50 18.12 -26.19 36.50
CA GLY A 50 17.10 -25.33 35.88
C GLY A 50 17.66 -24.17 35.06
N TRP A 51 18.98 -24.10 34.87
CA TRP A 51 19.68 -23.18 33.97
C TRP A 51 20.42 -23.94 32.88
N TYR A 52 20.50 -23.29 31.72
CA TYR A 52 21.35 -23.67 30.60
C TYR A 52 22.46 -22.65 30.44
N ARG A 53 23.63 -23.10 30.01
CA ARG A 53 24.72 -22.25 29.54
C ARG A 53 24.93 -22.49 28.06
N GLY A 54 25.00 -21.42 27.28
CA GLY A 54 25.05 -21.54 25.83
C GLY A 54 25.27 -20.21 25.12
N TYR A 55 24.96 -20.18 23.84
CA TYR A 55 24.99 -18.98 23.01
C TYR A 55 23.87 -19.00 21.98
N THR A 56 23.46 -17.82 21.49
CA THR A 56 22.52 -17.74 20.36
C THR A 56 23.25 -18.05 19.06
N LEU A 57 22.61 -18.76 18.12
CA LEU A 57 23.22 -19.05 16.82
C LEU A 57 23.60 -17.77 16.03
N ARG A 58 22.91 -16.66 16.33
CA ARG A 58 23.21 -15.32 15.79
C ARG A 58 24.53 -14.74 16.30
N LYS A 59 24.94 -15.06 17.54
CA LYS A 59 26.12 -14.47 18.20
C LYS A 59 26.94 -15.52 18.95
N LYS A 60 27.61 -16.40 18.21
CA LYS A 60 28.40 -17.52 18.75
C LYS A 60 29.52 -17.13 19.72
N SER A 61 30.04 -15.91 19.61
CA SER A 61 31.15 -15.41 20.45
C SER A 61 30.72 -15.06 21.88
N HIS A 62 29.43 -14.81 22.11
CA HIS A 62 28.93 -14.39 23.41
C HIS A 62 28.21 -15.56 24.09
N LYS A 63 28.81 -16.06 25.17
CA LYS A 63 28.28 -17.18 25.96
C LYS A 63 27.73 -16.66 27.28
N GLY A 64 26.57 -17.15 27.68
CA GLY A 64 25.95 -16.81 28.96
C GLY A 64 24.99 -17.88 29.45
N ILE A 65 24.45 -17.67 30.63
CA ILE A 65 23.43 -18.54 31.24
C ILE A 65 22.02 -18.02 30.98
N PHE A 66 21.05 -18.92 30.88
CA PHE A 66 19.64 -18.60 30.68
C PHE A 66 18.74 -19.68 31.30
N PRO A 67 17.51 -19.35 31.74
CA PRO A 67 16.64 -20.32 32.39
C PRO A 67 16.21 -21.44 31.43
N ALA A 68 16.25 -22.69 31.92
CA ALA A 68 15.83 -23.85 31.14
C ALA A 68 14.32 -23.84 30.84
N SER A 69 13.51 -23.23 31.69
CA SER A 69 12.06 -23.08 31.49
C SER A 69 11.70 -22.14 30.32
N TYR A 70 12.65 -21.36 29.83
CA TYR A 70 12.45 -20.42 28.71
C TYR A 70 12.79 -21.05 27.36
N ILE A 71 13.26 -22.31 27.37
CA ILE A 71 13.72 -23.01 26.19
C ILE A 71 12.85 -24.24 25.94
N HIS A 72 12.34 -24.33 24.71
CA HIS A 72 11.69 -25.53 24.20
C HIS A 72 12.69 -26.35 23.37
N LEU A 73 12.85 -27.62 23.74
CA LEU A 73 13.69 -28.56 23.01
C LEU A 73 12.82 -29.25 21.95
N LYS A 74 13.00 -28.88 20.68
CA LYS A 74 12.39 -29.62 19.56
C LYS A 74 13.27 -30.79 19.17
N GLU A 75 12.67 -31.88 18.69
CA GLU A 75 13.43 -33.00 18.13
C GLU A 75 14.24 -32.56 16.90
N ALA A 76 15.43 -33.11 16.77
CA ALA A 76 16.33 -32.90 15.64
C ALA A 76 17.13 -34.18 15.37
N THR A 77 17.42 -34.48 14.11
CA THR A 77 18.34 -35.56 13.72
C THR A 77 19.77 -35.03 13.69
N VAL A 78 20.73 -35.82 14.18
CA VAL A 78 22.15 -35.46 14.14
C VAL A 78 22.81 -36.28 13.04
N GLU A 79 23.43 -35.61 12.08
CA GLU A 79 24.28 -36.23 11.06
C GLU A 79 25.74 -35.82 11.27
N GLY A 80 26.66 -36.79 11.22
CA GLY A 80 28.09 -36.59 11.42
C GLY A 80 28.65 -37.32 12.65
N ILE A 81 29.99 -37.40 12.75
CA ILE A 81 30.70 -38.00 13.87
C ILE A 81 31.64 -36.95 14.48
N GLY A 82 31.45 -36.54 15.73
CA GLY A 82 32.39 -35.69 16.47
C GLY A 82 32.25 -34.18 16.21
N GLN A 83 33.34 -33.48 15.87
CA GLN A 83 33.35 -32.01 15.75
C GLN A 83 32.59 -31.44 14.53
N GLN A 84 32.10 -32.31 13.64
CA GLN A 84 31.33 -31.97 12.43
C GLN A 84 29.85 -32.40 12.54
N GLU A 85 29.32 -32.53 13.75
CA GLU A 85 27.91 -32.83 13.95
C GLU A 85 27.02 -31.67 13.49
N ILE A 86 26.13 -31.97 12.53
CA ILE A 86 25.13 -31.06 12.02
C ILE A 86 23.79 -31.45 12.65
N ILE A 87 23.20 -30.53 13.41
CA ILE A 87 21.86 -30.69 13.98
C ILE A 87 20.86 -30.28 12.89
N ILE A 88 20.13 -31.26 12.34
CA ILE A 88 19.10 -31.07 11.33
C ILE A 88 17.74 -31.05 12.08
N PRO A 89 17.04 -29.91 12.13
CA PRO A 89 15.70 -29.88 12.70
C PRO A 89 14.78 -30.91 12.01
N SER A 90 13.91 -31.60 12.76
CA SER A 90 12.95 -32.54 12.18
C SER A 90 11.90 -31.88 11.26
N ASP A 91 11.87 -30.53 11.23
CA ASP A 91 11.05 -29.77 10.30
C ASP A 91 11.44 -30.07 8.84
N LEU A 92 10.45 -30.20 7.96
CA LEU A 92 10.64 -30.39 6.52
C LEU A 92 11.69 -29.38 5.96
N PRO A 93 12.66 -29.80 5.13
CA PRO A 93 13.70 -28.91 4.61
C PRO A 93 13.18 -27.60 4.00
N LEU A 94 12.04 -27.68 3.29
CA LEU A 94 11.38 -26.50 2.72
C LEU A 94 10.92 -25.48 3.77
N VAL A 95 10.52 -25.91 4.98
CA VAL A 95 10.13 -25.01 6.09
C VAL A 95 11.35 -24.25 6.62
N GLN A 96 12.51 -24.91 6.64
CA GLN A 96 13.78 -24.29 7.02
C GLN A 96 14.22 -23.26 5.98
N GLU A 97 14.13 -23.63 4.70
CA GLU A 97 14.41 -22.76 3.56
C GLU A 97 13.50 -21.52 3.54
N LEU A 98 12.18 -21.70 3.75
CA LEU A 98 11.22 -20.60 3.91
C LEU A 98 11.67 -19.62 5.00
N GLY A 99 12.08 -20.15 6.15
CA GLY A 99 12.58 -19.34 7.25
C GLY A 99 13.86 -18.58 6.91
N ALA A 100 14.79 -19.20 6.18
CA ALA A 100 16.04 -18.57 5.74
C ALA A 100 15.77 -17.47 4.70
N THR A 101 14.99 -17.79 3.67
CA THR A 101 14.58 -16.87 2.60
C THR A 101 13.93 -15.62 3.17
N LEU A 102 12.96 -15.77 4.07
CA LEU A 102 12.29 -14.62 4.69
C LEU A 102 13.26 -13.75 5.49
N ARG A 103 14.26 -14.34 6.16
CA ARG A 103 15.28 -13.56 6.89
C ARG A 103 16.16 -12.75 5.96
N GLU A 104 16.60 -13.35 4.85
CA GLU A 104 17.41 -12.67 3.83
C GLU A 104 16.62 -11.56 3.13
N TRP A 105 15.40 -11.86 2.70
CA TRP A 105 14.50 -10.87 2.08
C TRP A 105 14.19 -9.72 3.02
N THR A 106 14.01 -9.97 4.33
CA THR A 106 13.79 -8.90 5.31
C THR A 106 14.93 -7.88 5.31
N GLN A 107 16.19 -8.34 5.23
CA GLN A 107 17.34 -7.44 5.18
C GLN A 107 17.33 -6.57 3.93
N ILE A 108 16.96 -7.14 2.77
CA ILE A 108 16.86 -6.41 1.51
C ILE A 108 15.66 -5.45 1.55
N TRP A 109 14.53 -5.89 2.10
CA TRP A 109 13.30 -5.13 2.21
C TRP A 109 13.49 -3.82 3.00
N HIS A 110 14.24 -3.85 4.11
CA HIS A 110 14.63 -2.63 4.82
C HIS A 110 15.47 -1.68 3.95
N LYS A 111 16.41 -2.21 3.16
CA LYS A 111 17.22 -1.40 2.22
C LYS A 111 16.35 -0.78 1.12
N LEU A 112 15.35 -1.50 0.62
CA LEU A 112 14.41 -1.00 -0.39
C LEU A 112 13.58 0.17 0.13
N TYR A 113 13.17 0.12 1.40
CA TYR A 113 12.46 1.22 2.06
C TYR A 113 13.33 2.48 2.13
N VAL A 114 14.56 2.36 2.63
CA VAL A 114 15.51 3.47 2.75
C VAL A 114 15.84 4.06 1.37
N ALA A 115 15.97 3.21 0.34
CA ALA A 115 16.23 3.63 -1.03
C ALA A 115 14.97 4.16 -1.77
N ASN A 116 13.82 4.29 -1.09
CA ASN A 116 12.54 4.74 -1.65
C ASN A 116 12.07 3.95 -2.89
N LYS A 117 12.41 2.65 -2.99
CA LYS A 117 11.99 1.76 -4.08
C LYS A 117 10.60 1.18 -3.82
N THR A 118 9.60 2.05 -3.72
CA THR A 118 8.23 1.72 -3.26
C THR A 118 7.55 0.55 -4.00
N PRO A 119 7.62 0.44 -5.35
CA PRO A 119 6.97 -0.68 -6.05
C PRO A 119 7.56 -2.04 -5.68
N LEU A 120 8.89 -2.13 -5.65
CA LEU A 120 9.60 -3.38 -5.30
C LEU A 120 9.43 -3.71 -3.81
N PHE A 121 9.46 -2.69 -2.94
CA PHE A 121 9.18 -2.84 -1.50
C PHE A 121 7.81 -3.49 -1.24
N ARG A 122 6.75 -2.98 -1.89
CA ARG A 122 5.39 -3.53 -1.74
C ARG A 122 5.27 -4.93 -2.32
N ASN A 123 5.90 -5.19 -3.46
CA ASN A 123 5.90 -6.52 -4.07
C ASN A 123 6.55 -7.56 -3.15
N VAL A 124 7.76 -7.28 -2.64
CA VAL A 124 8.48 -8.16 -1.71
C VAL A 124 7.67 -8.37 -0.43
N GLN A 125 7.02 -7.33 0.11
CA GLN A 125 6.14 -7.45 1.27
C GLN A 125 4.99 -8.43 1.02
N GLN A 126 4.29 -8.30 -0.11
CA GLN A 126 3.19 -9.20 -0.47
C GLN A 126 3.67 -10.64 -0.64
N MET A 127 4.83 -10.84 -1.28
CA MET A 127 5.41 -12.16 -1.41
C MET A 127 5.76 -12.77 -0.06
N ALA A 128 6.37 -11.98 0.84
CA ALA A 128 6.72 -12.42 2.18
C ALA A 128 5.48 -12.87 2.99
N TYR A 129 4.38 -12.12 2.94
CA TYR A 129 3.13 -12.54 3.59
C TYR A 129 2.58 -13.85 3.02
N SER A 130 2.59 -14.04 1.69
CA SER A 130 2.20 -15.32 1.12
C SER A 130 3.09 -16.47 1.58
N LEU A 131 4.41 -16.26 1.66
CA LEU A 131 5.34 -17.30 2.11
C LEU A 131 5.11 -17.66 3.59
N ILE A 132 4.79 -16.68 4.44
CA ILE A 132 4.41 -16.92 5.84
C ILE A 132 3.13 -17.77 5.92
N GLU A 133 2.14 -17.46 5.09
CA GLU A 133 0.89 -18.22 5.00
C GLU A 133 1.14 -19.66 4.53
N TYR A 134 1.91 -19.84 3.45
CA TYR A 134 2.26 -21.16 2.95
C TYR A 134 3.06 -21.97 3.97
N ARG A 135 3.96 -21.32 4.72
CA ARG A 135 4.65 -21.98 5.84
C ARG A 135 3.65 -22.47 6.89
N SER A 136 2.66 -21.66 7.25
CA SER A 136 1.62 -22.05 8.20
C SER A 136 0.82 -23.26 7.72
N GLN A 137 0.48 -23.31 6.43
CA GLN A 137 -0.27 -24.41 5.81
C GLN A 137 0.55 -25.71 5.74
N ILE A 138 1.86 -25.63 5.46
CA ILE A 138 2.74 -26.80 5.44
C ILE A 138 2.92 -27.35 6.86
N VAL A 139 3.13 -26.47 7.85
CA VAL A 139 3.38 -26.86 9.24
C VAL A 139 2.11 -27.35 9.95
N SER A 140 0.92 -26.92 9.53
CA SER A 140 -0.34 -27.39 10.15
C SER A 140 -0.57 -28.90 9.94
N GLY A 141 0.02 -29.49 8.90
CA GLY A 141 -0.12 -30.92 8.60
C GLY A 141 -1.54 -31.34 8.20
N THR A 142 -2.42 -30.37 7.88
CA THR A 142 -3.84 -30.62 7.57
C THR A 142 -4.12 -30.81 6.09
N LEU A 143 -3.13 -30.61 5.21
CA LEU A 143 -3.29 -30.70 3.77
C LEU A 143 -3.20 -32.15 3.28
N PRO A 144 -4.05 -32.56 2.32
CA PRO A 144 -3.87 -33.79 1.55
C PRO A 144 -2.50 -33.86 0.88
N LYS A 145 -2.04 -35.08 0.56
CA LYS A 145 -0.73 -35.30 -0.05
C LYS A 145 -0.57 -34.57 -1.40
N ASP A 146 -1.59 -34.60 -2.23
CA ASP A 146 -1.57 -34.00 -3.57
C ASP A 146 -1.50 -32.46 -3.46
N ASP A 147 -2.36 -31.87 -2.63
CA ASP A 147 -2.35 -30.43 -2.32
C ASP A 147 -1.01 -29.98 -1.71
N LEU A 148 -0.39 -30.82 -0.87
CA LEU A 148 0.92 -30.53 -0.30
C LEU A 148 2.01 -30.50 -1.38
N VAL A 149 1.98 -31.41 -2.35
CA VAL A 149 2.94 -31.42 -3.47
C VAL A 149 2.77 -30.15 -4.32
N GLU A 150 1.53 -29.77 -4.63
CA GLU A 150 1.26 -28.54 -5.38
C GLU A 150 1.70 -27.30 -4.60
N LEU A 151 1.42 -27.25 -3.29
CA LEU A 151 1.84 -26.16 -2.42
C LEU A 151 3.37 -26.05 -2.34
N LYS A 152 4.10 -27.16 -2.26
CA LYS A 152 5.57 -27.17 -2.30
C LYS A 152 6.10 -26.56 -3.60
N LYS A 153 5.54 -26.94 -4.75
CA LYS A 153 5.89 -26.36 -6.06
C LYS A 153 5.59 -24.87 -6.11
N LYS A 154 4.44 -24.45 -5.55
CA LYS A 154 4.05 -23.04 -5.48
C LYS A 154 4.99 -22.21 -4.60
N VAL A 155 5.41 -22.75 -3.45
CA VAL A 155 6.35 -22.10 -2.53
C VAL A 155 7.70 -21.91 -3.19
N THR A 156 8.28 -22.99 -3.71
CA THR A 156 9.60 -22.98 -4.34
C THR A 156 9.65 -22.02 -5.52
N ALA A 157 8.67 -22.09 -6.43
CA ALA A 157 8.60 -21.17 -7.56
C ALA A 157 8.45 -19.69 -7.14
N LYS A 158 7.84 -19.41 -5.98
CA LYS A 158 7.71 -18.05 -5.44
C LYS A 158 9.01 -17.57 -4.78
N ILE A 159 9.74 -18.45 -4.10
CA ILE A 159 11.08 -18.20 -3.59
C ILE A 159 12.03 -17.89 -4.74
N ASP A 160 12.07 -18.75 -5.77
CA ASP A 160 13.00 -18.63 -6.89
C ASP A 160 12.73 -17.34 -7.69
N TYR A 161 11.45 -17.00 -7.93
CA TYR A 161 11.06 -15.73 -8.52
C TYR A 161 11.52 -14.53 -7.67
N GLY A 162 11.30 -14.57 -6.36
CA GLY A 162 11.69 -13.50 -5.46
C GLY A 162 13.21 -13.32 -5.37
N ASN A 163 13.97 -14.42 -5.32
CA ASN A 163 15.43 -14.39 -5.34
C ASN A 163 15.95 -13.74 -6.62
N LYS A 164 15.41 -14.11 -7.78
CA LYS A 164 15.80 -13.53 -9.07
C LYS A 164 15.58 -12.01 -9.11
N ILE A 165 14.40 -11.52 -8.70
CA ILE A 165 14.12 -10.07 -8.73
C ILE A 165 14.89 -9.28 -7.67
N LEU A 166 15.35 -9.94 -6.60
CA LEU A 166 16.17 -9.36 -5.54
C LEU A 166 17.68 -9.47 -5.82
N GLY A 167 18.07 -10.17 -6.89
CA GLY A 167 19.47 -10.40 -7.24
C GLY A 167 20.20 -11.37 -6.30
N LEU A 168 19.46 -12.34 -5.74
CA LEU A 168 19.98 -13.43 -4.93
C LEU A 168 20.23 -14.67 -5.78
N ASP A 169 21.03 -15.59 -5.24
CA ASP A 169 21.33 -16.87 -5.89
C ASP A 169 20.07 -17.73 -6.03
N LEU A 170 19.97 -18.41 -7.18
CA LEU A 170 18.90 -19.36 -7.48
C LEU A 170 19.28 -20.74 -6.96
N VAL A 171 18.32 -21.40 -6.31
CA VAL A 171 18.48 -22.77 -5.83
C VAL A 171 17.97 -23.72 -6.91
N VAL A 172 18.80 -24.68 -7.32
CA VAL A 172 18.43 -25.67 -8.35
C VAL A 172 17.68 -26.82 -7.71
N ARG A 173 16.55 -27.22 -8.32
CA ARG A 173 15.63 -28.22 -7.76
C ARG A 173 15.35 -29.37 -8.70
N ASP A 174 14.98 -30.51 -8.14
CA ASP A 174 14.44 -31.66 -8.87
C ASP A 174 12.95 -31.48 -9.25
N GLU A 175 12.36 -32.44 -9.96
CA GLU A 175 10.93 -32.41 -10.36
C GLU A 175 9.96 -32.44 -9.16
N ALA A 176 10.42 -32.93 -8.01
CA ALA A 176 9.69 -32.99 -6.76
C ALA A 176 9.84 -31.70 -5.92
N GLY A 177 10.65 -30.74 -6.36
CA GLY A 177 10.90 -29.46 -5.71
C GLY A 177 11.94 -29.53 -4.57
N ASN A 178 12.68 -30.64 -4.45
CA ASN A 178 13.79 -30.75 -3.50
C ASN A 178 15.04 -30.11 -4.08
N MET A 179 15.91 -29.59 -3.20
CA MET A 179 17.19 -29.02 -3.62
C MET A 179 18.12 -30.12 -4.16
N LEU A 180 18.74 -29.87 -5.31
CA LEU A 180 19.74 -30.78 -5.87
C LEU A 180 21.05 -30.67 -5.09
N ASP A 181 21.59 -31.83 -4.72
CA ASP A 181 22.92 -31.92 -4.09
C ASP A 181 24.01 -31.87 -5.18
N PRO A 182 24.90 -30.86 -5.17
CA PRO A 182 26.01 -30.76 -6.13
C PRO A 182 27.00 -31.92 -6.06
N ASP A 183 27.14 -32.58 -4.90
CA ASP A 183 28.10 -33.67 -4.71
C ASP A 183 27.54 -35.00 -5.25
N GLN A 184 26.22 -35.11 -5.39
CA GLN A 184 25.54 -36.29 -5.94
C GLN A 184 25.10 -36.09 -7.40
N THR A 185 25.05 -34.84 -7.88
CA THR A 185 24.57 -34.50 -9.23
C THR A 185 25.74 -34.19 -10.15
N SER A 186 25.75 -34.80 -11.35
CA SER A 186 26.74 -34.46 -12.40
C SER A 186 26.74 -32.96 -12.70
N THR A 187 27.93 -32.37 -12.85
CA THR A 187 28.10 -30.94 -13.17
C THR A 187 27.31 -30.51 -14.41
N VAL A 188 27.23 -31.38 -15.43
CA VAL A 188 26.49 -31.09 -16.66
C VAL A 188 24.97 -31.07 -16.40
N SER A 189 24.47 -32.05 -15.65
CA SER A 189 23.06 -32.12 -15.28
C SER A 189 22.65 -30.96 -14.38
N LEU A 190 23.51 -30.59 -13.43
CA LEU A 190 23.29 -29.44 -12.55
C LEU A 190 23.24 -28.13 -13.34
N PHE A 191 24.16 -27.94 -14.30
CA PHE A 191 24.16 -26.77 -15.17
C PHE A 191 22.89 -26.69 -16.04
N GLN A 192 22.48 -27.80 -16.64
CA GLN A 192 21.24 -27.87 -17.43
C GLN A 192 20.00 -27.55 -16.58
N ALA A 193 19.94 -28.09 -15.37
CA ALA A 193 18.85 -27.81 -14.44
C ALA A 193 18.84 -26.34 -14.00
N HIS A 194 20.00 -25.75 -13.73
CA HIS A 194 20.13 -24.31 -13.46
C HIS A 194 19.67 -23.45 -14.64
N GLU A 195 20.11 -23.77 -15.86
CA GLU A 195 19.72 -23.03 -17.06
C GLU A 195 18.20 -23.09 -17.28
N THR A 196 17.61 -24.27 -17.10
CA THR A 196 16.16 -24.48 -17.20
C THR A 196 15.40 -23.68 -16.14
N ALA A 197 15.86 -23.73 -14.88
CA ALA A 197 15.26 -22.99 -13.78
C ALA A 197 15.35 -21.47 -14.01
N SER A 198 16.52 -20.96 -14.41
CA SER A 198 16.69 -19.52 -14.69
C SER A 198 15.79 -19.06 -15.83
N ARG A 199 15.73 -19.80 -16.94
CA ARG A 199 14.85 -19.47 -18.08
C ARG A 199 13.38 -19.43 -17.67
N SER A 200 12.92 -20.44 -16.93
CA SER A 200 11.53 -20.48 -16.43
C SER A 200 11.17 -19.28 -15.55
N VAL A 201 12.10 -18.85 -14.69
CA VAL A 201 11.89 -17.65 -13.87
C VAL A 201 11.91 -16.37 -14.73
N ASP A 202 12.81 -16.28 -15.71
CA ASP A 202 12.88 -15.14 -16.63
C ASP A 202 11.60 -15.00 -17.47
N ASP A 203 11.06 -16.09 -17.99
CA ASP A 203 9.77 -16.13 -18.71
C ASP A 203 8.63 -15.61 -17.83
N ARG A 204 8.59 -16.05 -16.56
CA ARG A 204 7.57 -15.62 -15.60
C ARG A 204 7.69 -14.13 -15.24
N ILE A 205 8.91 -13.60 -15.15
CA ILE A 205 9.15 -12.16 -14.97
C ILE A 205 8.61 -11.39 -16.17
N GLN A 206 8.84 -11.88 -17.38
CA GLN A 206 8.37 -11.24 -18.61
C GLN A 206 6.84 -11.26 -18.73
N GLU A 207 6.21 -12.38 -18.36
CA GLU A 207 4.75 -12.50 -18.29
C GLU A 207 4.14 -11.46 -17.34
N GLU A 208 4.68 -11.33 -16.13
CA GLU A 208 4.18 -10.38 -15.13
C GLU A 208 4.38 -8.92 -15.57
N LYS A 209 5.52 -8.60 -16.21
CA LYS A 209 5.74 -7.26 -16.81
C LYS A 209 4.71 -6.93 -17.88
N THR A 210 4.45 -7.88 -18.77
CA THR A 210 3.46 -7.72 -19.85
C THR A 210 2.05 -7.53 -19.28
N ARG A 211 1.70 -8.27 -18.22
CA ARG A 211 0.42 -8.15 -17.51
C ARG A 211 0.21 -6.75 -16.93
N LEU A 212 1.23 -6.20 -16.26
CA LEU A 212 1.18 -4.86 -15.69
C LEU A 212 1.09 -3.79 -16.78
N GLN A 213 1.87 -3.93 -17.85
CA GLN A 213 1.82 -3.01 -18.99
C GLN A 213 0.45 -3.00 -19.66
N ASN A 214 -0.18 -4.17 -19.84
CA ASN A 214 -1.54 -4.26 -20.40
C ASN A 214 -2.59 -3.56 -19.51
N LEU A 215 -2.47 -3.68 -18.19
CA LEU A 215 -3.36 -2.99 -17.25
C LEU A 215 -3.17 -1.47 -17.31
N GLU A 216 -1.93 -1.01 -17.41
CA GLU A 216 -1.60 0.41 -17.52
C GLU A 216 -2.08 1.01 -18.84
N THR A 217 -1.85 0.33 -19.97
CA THR A 217 -2.40 0.70 -21.28
C THR A 217 -3.93 0.77 -21.22
N ARG A 218 -4.58 -0.20 -20.58
CA ARG A 218 -6.05 -0.20 -20.44
C ARG A 218 -6.56 0.97 -19.61
N ARG A 219 -5.83 1.35 -18.54
CA ARG A 219 -6.14 2.55 -17.75
C ARG A 219 -5.96 3.81 -18.61
N GLN A 220 -4.84 3.94 -19.31
CA GLN A 220 -4.57 5.08 -20.18
C GLN A 220 -5.62 5.22 -21.28
N THR A 221 -6.06 4.12 -21.90
CA THR A 221 -7.15 4.16 -22.90
C THR A 221 -8.46 4.65 -22.31
N LEU A 222 -8.81 4.25 -21.08
CA LEU A 222 -10.04 4.69 -20.41
C LEU A 222 -10.02 6.18 -20.03
N PHE A 223 -8.86 6.72 -19.65
CA PHE A 223 -8.71 8.14 -19.31
C PHE A 223 -8.46 9.04 -20.52
N SER A 224 -8.00 8.49 -21.65
CA SER A 224 -7.82 9.26 -22.91
C SER A 224 -9.14 9.60 -23.61
N THR A 225 -10.20 8.83 -23.35
CA THR A 225 -11.51 8.99 -24.02
C THR A 225 -12.46 9.95 -23.32
N VAL A 226 -12.15 10.40 -22.10
CA VAL A 226 -12.99 11.34 -21.33
C VAL A 226 -12.14 12.54 -20.93
N HIS A 227 -12.17 13.59 -21.76
CA HIS A 227 -11.66 14.89 -21.36
C HIS A 227 -12.69 15.52 -20.42
N THR A 228 -12.31 15.73 -19.15
CA THR A 228 -13.05 16.58 -18.22
C THR A 228 -12.47 17.99 -18.27
N TYR A 229 -13.33 18.95 -18.55
CA TYR A 229 -13.01 20.36 -18.60
C TYR A 229 -13.55 21.05 -17.34
N SER A 230 -12.98 22.20 -17.02
CA SER A 230 -13.45 23.02 -15.91
C SER A 230 -13.52 24.48 -16.35
N LEU A 231 -14.61 25.15 -16.01
CA LEU A 231 -14.82 26.57 -16.31
C LEU A 231 -14.77 27.36 -15.01
N LEU A 232 -13.83 28.29 -14.91
CA LEU A 232 -13.70 29.20 -13.78
C LEU A 232 -14.36 30.54 -14.10
N MET A 233 -15.23 31.01 -13.22
CA MET A 233 -15.89 32.31 -13.28
C MET A 233 -15.59 33.08 -12.00
N ASN A 234 -15.33 34.39 -12.08
CA ASN A 234 -15.15 35.23 -10.90
C ASN A 234 -16.14 36.40 -10.93
N LEU A 235 -17.11 36.40 -10.00
CA LEU A 235 -18.07 37.49 -9.89
C LEU A 235 -17.42 38.69 -9.20
N LYS A 236 -17.21 39.78 -9.95
CA LYS A 236 -16.57 41.00 -9.45
C LYS A 236 -17.55 41.96 -8.76
N ASN A 237 -18.69 42.24 -9.39
CA ASN A 237 -19.64 43.22 -8.89
C ASN A 237 -21.05 42.89 -9.35
N PHE A 238 -22.05 43.23 -8.54
CA PHE A 238 -23.47 43.19 -8.88
C PHE A 238 -24.10 44.53 -8.52
N VAL A 239 -24.49 45.29 -9.55
CA VAL A 239 -25.05 46.63 -9.39
C VAL A 239 -26.55 46.57 -9.65
N CYS A 240 -27.35 46.59 -8.59
CA CYS A 240 -28.80 46.64 -8.71
C CYS A 240 -29.45 47.37 -7.53
N ASN A 241 -30.37 48.29 -7.83
CA ASN A 241 -31.14 49.02 -6.82
C ASN A 241 -32.42 48.24 -6.44
N ILE A 242 -32.26 47.11 -5.74
CA ILE A 242 -33.37 46.22 -5.35
C ILE A 242 -34.09 46.74 -4.11
N GLY A 243 -33.37 47.40 -3.19
CA GLY A 243 -33.90 47.87 -1.89
C GLY A 243 -34.22 46.76 -0.89
N GLU A 244 -34.06 45.49 -1.28
CA GLU A 244 -34.20 44.27 -0.48
C GLU A 244 -32.97 43.37 -0.70
N ASP A 245 -32.81 42.32 0.11
CA ASP A 245 -31.75 41.34 -0.11
C ASP A 245 -31.98 40.55 -1.42
N ALA A 246 -30.91 40.04 -2.03
CA ALA A 246 -31.00 39.29 -3.28
C ALA A 246 -30.18 38.00 -3.27
N GLU A 247 -30.63 37.03 -4.04
CA GLU A 247 -29.94 35.79 -4.34
C GLU A 247 -29.64 35.73 -5.83
N LEU A 248 -28.37 35.55 -6.19
CA LEU A 248 -27.91 35.35 -7.55
C LEU A 248 -27.63 33.87 -7.76
N LEU A 249 -28.35 33.24 -8.68
CA LEU A 249 -28.13 31.85 -9.07
C LEU A 249 -27.50 31.82 -10.46
N MET A 250 -26.27 31.31 -10.55
CA MET A 250 -25.52 31.24 -11.81
C MET A 250 -25.36 29.78 -12.25
N SER A 251 -25.72 29.48 -13.50
CA SER A 251 -25.62 28.15 -14.09
C SER A 251 -25.40 28.19 -15.59
N LEU A 252 -24.89 27.08 -16.14
CA LEU A 252 -24.69 26.86 -17.56
C LEU A 252 -25.96 26.30 -18.18
N TYR A 253 -26.38 26.87 -19.29
CA TYR A 253 -27.63 26.54 -19.97
C TYR A 253 -27.37 26.24 -21.46
N ASP A 254 -27.97 25.15 -21.93
CA ASP A 254 -28.05 24.83 -23.35
C ASP A 254 -29.43 25.25 -23.89
N PRO A 255 -29.51 26.24 -24.80
CA PRO A 255 -30.77 26.66 -25.39
C PRO A 255 -31.33 25.66 -26.41
N ASP A 256 -30.51 24.80 -27.00
CA ASP A 256 -30.93 23.87 -28.03
C ASP A 256 -31.60 22.63 -27.43
N GLN A 257 -31.13 22.19 -26.25
CA GLN A 257 -31.77 21.12 -25.45
C GLN A 257 -32.73 21.66 -24.38
N SER A 258 -32.74 22.99 -24.16
CA SER A 258 -33.51 23.66 -23.11
C SER A 258 -33.26 23.10 -21.69
N GLU A 259 -32.02 22.75 -21.38
CA GLU A 259 -31.62 22.13 -20.12
C GLU A 259 -30.41 22.85 -19.49
N PHE A 260 -30.34 22.84 -18.15
CA PHE A 260 -29.17 23.31 -17.41
C PHE A 260 -28.11 22.20 -17.33
N ILE A 261 -26.89 22.51 -17.77
CA ILE A 261 -25.76 21.57 -17.77
C ILE A 261 -25.11 21.51 -16.38
N SER A 262 -25.08 22.64 -15.66
CA SER A 262 -24.41 22.74 -14.37
C SER A 262 -25.38 22.92 -13.20
N GLU A 263 -24.89 22.66 -11.99
CA GLU A 263 -25.53 23.10 -10.77
C GLU A 263 -25.57 24.63 -10.63
N ASN A 264 -26.41 25.12 -9.72
CA ASN A 264 -26.55 26.54 -9.46
C ASN A 264 -25.54 27.01 -8.42
N PHE A 265 -24.67 27.95 -8.81
CA PHE A 265 -23.82 28.68 -7.87
C PHE A 265 -24.60 29.84 -7.26
N LEU A 266 -24.75 29.83 -5.93
CA LEU A 266 -25.53 30.82 -5.17
C LEU A 266 -24.63 31.89 -4.54
N VAL A 267 -24.91 33.16 -4.85
CA VAL A 267 -24.33 34.32 -4.15
C VAL A 267 -25.45 35.11 -3.48
N ARG A 268 -25.26 35.46 -2.20
CA ARG A 268 -26.20 36.30 -1.46
C ARG A 268 -25.72 37.75 -1.40
N TRP A 269 -26.58 38.64 -1.87
CA TRP A 269 -26.40 40.09 -1.85
C TRP A 269 -27.32 40.73 -0.83
N ASP A 270 -26.86 41.76 -0.15
CA ASP A 270 -27.65 42.51 0.82
C ASP A 270 -28.39 43.70 0.18
N SER A 271 -29.37 44.21 0.92
CA SER A 271 -30.14 45.42 0.58
C SER A 271 -29.31 46.70 0.43
N MET A 272 -28.05 46.74 0.90
CA MET A 272 -27.13 47.87 0.73
C MET A 272 -26.27 47.73 -0.53
N GLY A 273 -26.46 46.67 -1.32
CA GLY A 273 -25.70 46.45 -2.54
C GLY A 273 -24.33 45.83 -2.31
N MET A 274 -24.12 45.15 -1.18
CA MET A 274 -22.89 44.43 -0.85
C MET A 274 -23.13 42.91 -0.72
N PRO A 275 -22.15 42.04 -1.02
CA PRO A 275 -22.25 40.63 -0.70
C PRO A 275 -22.38 40.42 0.82
N LYS A 276 -23.30 39.55 1.27
CA LYS A 276 -23.46 39.24 2.70
C LYS A 276 -22.21 38.61 3.34
N GLU A 277 -21.35 38.02 2.53
CA GLU A 277 -20.04 37.51 2.92
C GLU A 277 -18.95 38.55 2.61
N ILE A 278 -18.85 39.58 3.47
CA ILE A 278 -17.93 40.73 3.31
C ILE A 278 -16.46 40.29 3.19
N GLU A 279 -16.10 39.14 3.77
CA GLU A 279 -14.75 38.56 3.69
C GLU A 279 -14.34 38.10 2.27
N LYS A 280 -15.29 37.94 1.35
CA LYS A 280 -15.05 37.50 -0.05
C LYS A 280 -15.18 38.62 -1.08
N LEU A 281 -15.17 39.89 -0.64
CA LEU A 281 -15.22 41.05 -1.54
C LEU A 281 -14.11 40.96 -2.60
N ASN A 282 -14.46 41.10 -3.88
CA ASN A 282 -13.58 41.01 -5.06
C ASN A 282 -13.06 39.62 -5.45
N ASN A 283 -13.44 38.55 -4.74
CA ASN A 283 -13.02 37.19 -5.06
C ASN A 283 -14.13 36.17 -4.77
N LEU A 284 -15.13 36.12 -5.65
CA LEU A 284 -16.18 35.10 -5.65
C LEU A 284 -15.97 34.14 -6.82
N PRO A 285 -14.97 33.23 -6.73
CA PRO A 285 -14.76 32.22 -7.76
C PRO A 285 -15.86 31.16 -7.69
N ALA A 286 -16.48 30.89 -8.84
CA ALA A 286 -17.29 29.73 -9.11
C ALA A 286 -16.52 28.83 -10.07
N LEU A 287 -16.33 27.57 -9.71
CA LEU A 287 -15.69 26.57 -10.55
C LEU A 287 -16.75 25.55 -10.97
N PHE A 288 -17.05 25.49 -12.26
CA PHE A 288 -17.87 24.45 -12.83
C PHE A 288 -16.95 23.29 -13.24
N THR A 289 -17.00 22.18 -12.50
CA THR A 289 -16.22 20.96 -12.77
C THR A 289 -17.02 19.96 -13.59
N ASP A 290 -16.38 18.88 -14.02
CA ASP A 290 -17.02 17.72 -14.66
C ASP A 290 -17.72 17.99 -16.00
N LEU A 291 -17.28 19.03 -16.72
CA LEU A 291 -17.78 19.29 -18.07
C LEU A 291 -17.15 18.33 -19.07
N SER A 292 -17.97 17.65 -19.88
CA SER A 292 -17.46 16.74 -20.91
C SER A 292 -17.07 17.47 -22.19
N SER A 293 -16.32 16.82 -23.08
CA SER A 293 -16.08 17.35 -24.43
C SER A 293 -17.37 17.61 -25.20
N SER A 294 -18.42 16.81 -24.98
CA SER A 294 -19.75 17.04 -25.57
C SER A 294 -20.44 18.29 -25.02
N ASP A 295 -20.11 18.74 -23.81
CA ASP A 295 -20.69 19.94 -23.22
C ASP A 295 -20.02 21.22 -23.71
N LEU A 296 -18.70 21.17 -23.95
CA LEU A 296 -17.95 22.32 -24.48
C LEU A 296 -18.11 22.49 -26.00
N MET A 297 -18.26 21.39 -26.75
CA MET A 297 -18.44 21.42 -28.20
C MET A 297 -19.89 21.72 -28.63
N ARG A 298 -20.75 22.13 -27.70
CA ARG A 298 -22.13 22.52 -28.03
C ARG A 298 -22.11 23.78 -28.90
N PRO A 299 -22.97 23.87 -29.92
CA PRO A 299 -22.99 25.00 -30.83
C PRO A 299 -23.33 26.32 -30.12
N ARG A 300 -24.05 26.24 -29.00
CA ARG A 300 -24.50 27.38 -28.20
C ARG A 300 -24.46 27.02 -26.71
N LEU A 301 -23.82 27.86 -25.91
CA LEU A 301 -23.64 27.68 -24.47
C LEU A 301 -23.78 29.03 -23.78
N PHE A 302 -24.71 29.11 -22.84
CA PHE A 302 -25.04 30.35 -22.15
C PHE A 302 -24.76 30.26 -20.66
N LEU A 303 -24.21 31.33 -20.10
CA LEU A 303 -24.20 31.57 -18.67
C LEU A 303 -25.48 32.33 -18.31
N VAL A 304 -26.30 31.74 -17.43
CA VAL A 304 -27.55 32.34 -16.97
C VAL A 304 -27.41 32.70 -15.50
N CYS A 305 -27.69 33.95 -15.17
CA CYS A 305 -27.76 34.48 -13.82
C CYS A 305 -29.20 34.86 -13.48
N GLN A 306 -29.86 34.08 -12.64
CA GLN A 306 -31.20 34.40 -12.14
C GLN A 306 -31.09 35.23 -10.86
N ILE A 307 -31.79 36.37 -10.85
CA ILE A 307 -31.81 37.31 -9.73
C ILE A 307 -33.13 37.11 -9.01
N ILE A 308 -33.05 36.71 -7.75
CA ILE A 308 -34.21 36.50 -6.88
C ILE A 308 -34.16 37.54 -5.77
N ARG A 309 -35.17 38.40 -5.70
CA ARG A 309 -35.34 39.29 -4.55
C ARG A 309 -35.88 38.49 -3.37
N VAL A 310 -35.30 38.73 -2.19
CA VAL A 310 -35.67 38.09 -0.93
C VAL A 310 -36.03 39.17 0.06
N GLY A 311 -37.32 39.26 0.35
CA GLY A 311 -37.82 40.36 1.17
C GLY A 311 -39.23 40.12 1.64
N SER A 312 -39.94 41.21 1.92
CA SER A 312 -41.26 41.14 2.52
C SER A 312 -42.37 41.35 1.50
N MET A 313 -43.52 40.71 1.71
CA MET A 313 -44.73 41.02 0.95
C MET A 313 -45.45 42.17 1.66
N GLU A 314 -45.45 43.36 1.06
CA GLU A 314 -46.25 44.47 1.58
C GLU A 314 -47.73 44.16 1.39
N LEU A 315 -48.43 43.82 2.48
CA LEU A 315 -49.88 43.96 2.55
C LEU A 315 -50.16 45.43 2.91
N LYS A 316 -50.98 46.10 2.10
CA LYS A 316 -51.53 47.40 2.46
C LYS A 316 -52.15 47.29 3.86
N GLU A 317 -51.60 48.08 4.78
CA GLU A 317 -52.03 48.29 6.17
C GLU A 317 -52.09 47.05 7.08
N GLY A 318 -50.96 46.69 7.70
CA GLY A 318 -50.95 45.78 8.85
C GLY A 318 -49.55 45.33 9.27
N LYS A 319 -49.20 45.50 10.55
CA LYS A 319 -47.88 45.25 11.19
C LYS A 319 -47.42 43.77 11.22
N LYS A 320 -47.59 43.01 10.14
CA LYS A 320 -47.03 41.66 9.96
C LYS A 320 -46.41 41.53 8.57
N CYS A 321 -45.16 41.92 8.45
CA CYS A 321 -44.36 41.65 7.25
C CYS A 321 -44.02 40.16 7.23
N THR A 322 -44.40 39.44 6.18
CA THR A 322 -43.79 38.13 5.90
C THR A 322 -42.31 38.37 5.60
N GLY A 323 -41.39 37.62 6.22
CA GLY A 323 -39.94 37.75 5.97
C GLY A 323 -39.43 36.59 5.13
N GLY A 324 -38.47 36.84 4.24
CA GLY A 324 -37.77 35.79 3.50
C GLY A 324 -38.54 35.23 2.29
N LEU A 325 -39.51 35.96 1.74
CA LEU A 325 -40.21 35.52 0.53
C LEU A 325 -39.33 35.72 -0.70
N ARG A 326 -39.10 34.63 -1.43
CA ARG A 326 -38.29 34.60 -2.66
C ARG A 326 -39.17 34.90 -3.86
N ARG A 327 -38.81 35.92 -4.64
CA ARG A 327 -39.56 36.33 -5.85
C ARG A 327 -38.55 36.56 -6.98
N PRO A 328 -38.82 36.10 -8.22
CA PRO A 328 -37.97 36.43 -9.35
C PRO A 328 -37.95 37.96 -9.54
N PHE A 329 -36.77 38.51 -9.79
CA PHE A 329 -36.55 39.93 -10.01
C PHE A 329 -36.01 40.22 -11.41
N GLY A 330 -35.21 39.32 -11.96
CA GLY A 330 -34.70 39.44 -13.31
C GLY A 330 -33.77 38.30 -13.69
N VAL A 331 -33.37 38.26 -14.96
CA VAL A 331 -32.41 37.28 -15.48
C VAL A 331 -31.37 37.99 -16.34
N ALA A 332 -30.11 37.66 -16.11
CA ALA A 332 -28.97 38.04 -16.96
C ALA A 332 -28.52 36.82 -17.75
N VAL A 333 -28.21 37.00 -19.04
CA VAL A 333 -27.78 35.90 -19.92
C VAL A 333 -26.59 36.37 -20.73
N MET A 334 -25.54 35.55 -20.80
CA MET A 334 -24.35 35.80 -21.60
C MET A 334 -23.99 34.59 -22.44
N ASP A 335 -23.69 34.82 -23.71
CA ASP A 335 -23.11 33.80 -24.59
C ASP A 335 -21.63 33.60 -24.23
N ILE A 336 -21.27 32.37 -23.87
CA ILE A 336 -19.91 31.98 -23.50
C ILE A 336 -19.34 30.93 -24.47
N THR A 337 -20.00 30.68 -25.60
CA THR A 337 -19.59 29.68 -26.59
C THR A 337 -18.18 29.90 -27.11
N GLU A 338 -17.76 31.15 -27.36
CA GLU A 338 -16.39 31.43 -27.82
C GLU A 338 -15.33 31.18 -26.74
N ILE A 339 -15.68 31.41 -25.47
CA ILE A 339 -14.82 31.20 -24.31
C ILE A 339 -14.68 29.69 -24.06
N ALA A 340 -15.79 28.95 -24.09
CA ALA A 340 -15.81 27.50 -23.93
C ALA A 340 -15.06 26.76 -25.05
N HIS A 341 -15.08 27.29 -26.28
CA HIS A 341 -14.30 26.76 -27.40
C HIS A 341 -12.82 27.20 -27.39
N GLY A 342 -12.36 27.97 -26.39
CA GLY A 342 -10.98 28.42 -26.27
C GLY A 342 -10.54 29.40 -27.36
N LYS A 343 -11.49 30.12 -27.99
CA LYS A 343 -11.19 31.12 -29.03
C LYS A 343 -10.92 32.53 -28.47
N ASN A 344 -11.15 32.73 -27.17
CA ASN A 344 -10.89 33.97 -26.45
C ASN A 344 -9.82 33.70 -25.39
N ASP A 345 -8.66 34.34 -25.51
CA ASP A 345 -7.45 34.06 -24.70
C ASP A 345 -7.13 35.18 -23.69
N ASP A 346 -8.10 36.07 -23.45
CA ASP A 346 -7.93 37.24 -22.56
C ASP A 346 -8.54 36.94 -21.18
N GLU A 347 -7.73 36.34 -20.30
CA GLU A 347 -8.12 35.94 -18.94
C GLU A 347 -8.54 37.12 -18.03
N ASP A 348 -8.11 38.34 -18.37
CA ASP A 348 -8.39 39.56 -17.59
C ASP A 348 -9.62 40.34 -18.10
N LYS A 349 -10.26 39.87 -19.17
CA LYS A 349 -11.40 40.54 -19.79
C LYS A 349 -12.63 40.50 -18.88
N GLN A 350 -13.06 41.67 -18.41
CA GLN A 350 -14.29 41.82 -17.64
C GLN A 350 -15.50 41.92 -18.56
N HIS A 351 -16.52 41.11 -18.28
CA HIS A 351 -17.78 41.12 -19.03
C HIS A 351 -18.89 41.77 -18.21
N PHE A 352 -19.57 42.75 -18.80
CA PHE A 352 -20.75 43.39 -18.22
C PHE A 352 -22.01 42.75 -18.80
N ILE A 353 -22.75 42.02 -17.98
CA ILE A 353 -23.96 41.31 -18.39
C ILE A 353 -25.17 42.14 -17.96
N PRO A 354 -25.91 42.78 -18.88
CA PRO A 354 -27.17 43.43 -18.53
C PRO A 354 -28.19 42.36 -18.14
N PHE A 355 -28.95 42.61 -17.08
CA PHE A 355 -30.09 41.77 -16.72
C PHE A 355 -31.39 42.44 -17.14
N GLN A 356 -32.38 41.62 -17.51
CA GLN A 356 -33.72 42.07 -17.83
C GLN A 356 -34.63 41.83 -16.62
N GLN A 357 -35.41 42.84 -16.23
CA GLN A 357 -36.40 42.78 -15.14
C GLN A 357 -37.73 42.19 -15.60
#